data_AF-A0AAV6PWH1-F1
#
_entry.id   AF-A0AAV6PWH1-F1
#
_cell.length_a   1.000
_cell.length_b   1.000
_cell.length_c   1.000
_cell.angle_alpha   90.00
_cell.angle_beta   90.00
_cell.angle_gamma   90.00
#
_symmetry.space_group_name_H-M   'P 1'
#
loop_
_entity.id
_entity.type
_entity.pdbx_description
1 polymer ?
#
loop_
_entity_poly.entity_id
_entity_poly.type
_entity_poly.pdbx_seq_one_letter_code
_entity_poly.pdbx_strand_id
1 'polypeptide(L)'
;MKRKLIAVIFRQTKKGNIMVSSYTLQCTRNLGRSLQLAALIWIVSISVTESVTPILRGEVGGNVTFRCPVNKTRTIIFIYFQSGDKFVNGYHTIRDKEMPEPWGNTKMDRNKAHIDMIRLNISHNGVYRCIIRYNDNNTPEVHNIKLAVTANYSKPSVETTCDDGNLGCVVTCSSHGGYPKTKMKLITPESGNSSTQVFKEVKSSHVSSPDTMLFNSSSTTYINCTSGQWKYLSCSVGEATSHTFSVCEPKRVPESNNQTLIIAFVVMAVIICVTIVIVSCKLLCKKKTGTTAGQMCNINGNLHENISLNPNQEGREAS
;
A
#
# COMPACT_ATOMS: atom_id res chain seq x y z
N MET A 1 -40.13 24.15 -27.74
CA MET A 1 -39.35 25.41 -27.86
C MET A 1 -39.91 26.43 -26.87
N LYS A 2 -39.04 27.27 -26.31
CA LYS A 2 -39.27 28.31 -25.28
C LYS A 2 -39.17 27.83 -23.82
N ARG A 3 -37.94 27.91 -23.31
CA ARG A 3 -37.60 27.99 -21.87
C ARG A 3 -37.97 29.38 -21.36
N LYS A 4 -38.61 29.46 -20.18
CA LYS A 4 -38.77 30.72 -19.43
C LYS A 4 -37.84 30.71 -18.22
N LEU A 5 -37.09 31.81 -18.19
CA LEU A 5 -36.14 32.31 -17.22
C LEU A 5 -36.91 32.96 -16.05
N ILE A 6 -36.63 32.62 -14.79
CA ILE A 6 -36.89 33.52 -13.65
C ILE A 6 -35.72 33.39 -12.67
N ALA A 7 -34.86 34.41 -12.68
CA ALA A 7 -33.96 34.76 -11.60
C ALA A 7 -34.54 36.00 -10.90
N VAL A 8 -34.64 35.96 -9.57
CA VAL A 8 -35.09 37.09 -8.73
C VAL A 8 -33.98 37.36 -7.72
N ILE A 9 -33.28 38.50 -7.85
CA ILE A 9 -32.42 39.05 -6.79
C ILE A 9 -32.67 40.56 -6.67
N PHE A 10 -33.20 40.91 -5.48
CA PHE A 10 -33.04 42.10 -4.66
C PHE A 10 -32.94 43.51 -5.29
N ARG A 11 -34.05 44.26 -5.12
CA ARG A 11 -34.04 45.71 -4.87
C ARG A 11 -33.72 45.96 -3.40
N GLN A 12 -32.75 46.81 -3.10
CA GLN A 12 -32.78 47.65 -1.89
C GLN A 12 -32.35 49.08 -2.21
N THR A 13 -33.08 49.99 -1.59
CA THR A 13 -33.09 51.45 -1.70
C THR A 13 -31.92 52.12 -0.99
N LYS A 14 -31.42 53.25 -1.54
CA LYS A 14 -31.05 54.41 -0.71
C LYS A 14 -31.00 55.71 -1.53
N LYS A 15 -31.94 56.62 -1.26
CA LYS A 15 -31.91 58.05 -1.61
C LYS A 15 -31.47 58.81 -0.35
N GLY A 16 -30.56 59.76 -0.50
CA GLY A 16 -30.14 60.67 0.56
C GLY A 16 -29.12 61.67 0.01
N ASN A 17 -29.59 62.89 -0.27
CA ASN A 17 -28.84 64.00 -0.84
C ASN A 17 -27.83 64.58 0.18
N ILE A 18 -26.62 64.94 -0.26
CA ILE A 18 -25.88 66.09 0.30
C ILE A 18 -25.27 66.90 -0.85
N MET A 19 -25.53 68.20 -0.72
CA MET A 19 -25.19 69.38 -1.50
C MET A 19 -23.66 69.58 -1.67
N VAL A 20 -23.20 69.86 -2.89
CA VAL A 20 -21.84 70.36 -3.14
C VAL A 20 -21.94 71.83 -3.58
N SER A 21 -21.40 72.70 -2.73
CA SER A 21 -21.28 74.14 -2.96
C SER A 21 -20.12 74.44 -3.91
N SER A 22 -20.36 75.37 -4.84
CA SER A 22 -19.45 75.78 -5.90
C SER A 22 -18.67 77.03 -5.49
N TYR A 23 -17.34 76.98 -5.53
CA TYR A 23 -16.51 78.18 -5.65
C TYR A 23 -15.35 77.92 -6.61
N THR A 24 -15.31 78.76 -7.64
CA THR A 24 -14.30 78.89 -8.71
C THR A 24 -12.97 79.41 -8.20
N LEU A 25 -11.84 78.93 -8.75
CA LEU A 25 -10.82 79.80 -9.37
C LEU A 25 -9.85 79.02 -10.28
N GLN A 26 -9.53 79.64 -11.41
CA GLN A 26 -8.63 79.19 -12.47
C GLN A 26 -7.14 79.30 -12.12
N CYS A 27 -6.33 78.65 -12.98
CA CYS A 27 -4.90 78.83 -13.23
C CYS A 27 -3.93 78.03 -12.34
N THR A 28 -3.37 76.95 -12.88
CA THR A 28 -1.99 76.97 -13.41
C THR A 28 -1.67 75.70 -14.21
N ARG A 29 -0.90 75.93 -15.26
CA ARG A 29 -0.44 75.00 -16.29
C ARG A 29 0.75 74.19 -15.75
N ASN A 30 0.77 72.89 -16.06
CA ASN A 30 1.94 72.01 -16.05
C ASN A 30 2.76 71.90 -14.75
N LEU A 31 2.35 70.99 -13.86
CA LEU A 31 3.32 70.21 -13.08
C LEU A 31 2.67 68.91 -12.60
N GLY A 32 3.31 67.77 -12.88
CA GLY A 32 3.00 66.51 -12.21
C GLY A 32 2.26 65.45 -13.05
N ARG A 33 2.95 64.85 -14.03
CA ARG A 33 2.65 63.52 -14.59
C ARG A 33 2.82 62.38 -13.56
N SER A 34 2.37 62.58 -12.31
CA SER A 34 2.65 61.68 -11.17
C SER A 34 1.41 61.42 -10.30
N LEU A 35 0.22 61.34 -10.90
CA LEU A 35 -1.02 61.02 -10.17
C LEU A 35 -1.95 60.03 -10.89
N GLN A 36 -1.43 59.30 -11.89
CA GLN A 36 -2.14 58.21 -12.58
C GLN A 36 -1.75 56.81 -12.06
N LEU A 37 -0.86 56.72 -11.06
CA LEU A 37 -0.39 55.44 -10.50
C LEU A 37 -1.00 55.07 -9.13
N ALA A 38 -1.78 55.96 -8.51
CA ALA A 38 -2.38 55.70 -7.19
C ALA A 38 -3.86 55.27 -7.24
N ALA A 39 -4.47 55.16 -8.43
CA ALA A 39 -5.88 54.78 -8.59
C ALA A 39 -6.09 53.28 -8.94
N LEU A 40 -5.02 52.46 -8.94
CA LEU A 40 -5.08 51.04 -9.33
C LEU A 40 -4.80 50.05 -8.18
N ILE A 41 -4.86 50.49 -6.92
CA ILE A 41 -4.66 49.60 -5.77
C ILE A 41 -5.81 49.78 -4.77
N TRP A 42 -7.03 49.54 -5.25
CA TRP A 42 -8.14 49.07 -4.42
C TRP A 42 -8.74 47.85 -5.13
N ILE A 43 -7.89 46.86 -5.43
CA ILE A 43 -8.40 45.51 -5.63
C ILE A 43 -8.92 45.08 -4.26
N VAL A 44 -10.24 45.07 -4.16
CA VAL A 44 -10.98 44.45 -3.07
C VAL A 44 -10.40 43.05 -2.89
N SER A 45 -9.61 42.85 -1.83
CA SER A 45 -9.28 41.54 -1.31
C SER A 45 -10.59 40.95 -0.79
N ILE A 46 -11.39 40.36 -1.69
CA ILE A 46 -12.39 39.38 -1.30
C ILE A 46 -11.57 38.17 -0.84
N SER A 47 -11.19 38.15 0.43
CA SER A 47 -10.83 36.91 1.09
C SER A 47 -12.10 36.04 1.06
N VAL A 48 -12.21 35.21 0.03
CA VAL A 48 -13.08 34.05 0.07
C VAL A 48 -12.54 33.20 1.21
N THR A 49 -13.14 33.34 2.39
CA THR A 49 -12.89 32.42 3.48
C THR A 49 -13.46 31.07 3.03
N GLU A 50 -12.61 30.23 2.44
CA GLU A 50 -12.97 28.85 2.11
C GLU A 50 -13.33 28.16 3.42
N SER A 51 -14.63 28.00 3.67
CA SER A 51 -15.11 27.20 4.79
C SER A 51 -14.71 25.76 4.54
N VAL A 52 -13.74 25.25 5.30
CA VAL A 52 -13.28 23.87 5.21
C VAL A 52 -14.47 22.94 5.52
N THR A 53 -14.88 22.14 4.53
CA THR A 53 -15.96 21.17 4.71
C THR A 53 -15.44 19.98 5.52
N PRO A 54 -16.00 19.67 6.70
CA PRO A 54 -15.55 18.53 7.50
C PRO A 54 -15.69 17.22 6.74
N ILE A 55 -14.68 16.35 6.87
CA ILE A 55 -14.65 15.02 6.24
C ILE A 55 -14.89 13.96 7.32
N LEU A 56 -15.97 13.21 7.17
CA LEU A 56 -16.30 12.03 7.96
C LEU A 56 -15.88 10.79 7.18
N ARG A 57 -15.17 9.86 7.81
CA ARG A 57 -14.73 8.60 7.19
C ARG A 57 -15.57 7.45 7.71
N GLY A 58 -15.96 6.54 6.84
CA GLY A 58 -16.66 5.32 7.19
C GLY A 58 -16.25 4.17 6.26
N GLU A 59 -16.41 2.94 6.73
CA GLU A 59 -16.13 1.74 5.95
C GLU A 59 -17.43 1.09 5.47
N VAL A 60 -17.38 0.40 4.33
CA VAL A 60 -18.50 -0.39 3.83
C VAL A 60 -18.96 -1.40 4.89
N GLY A 61 -20.27 -1.51 5.10
CA GLY A 61 -20.89 -2.30 6.16
C GLY A 61 -20.87 -1.65 7.55
N GLY A 62 -20.03 -0.65 7.77
CA GLY A 62 -19.90 0.09 9.03
C GLY A 62 -20.98 1.15 9.25
N ASN A 63 -20.82 1.91 10.33
CA ASN A 63 -21.76 2.94 10.78
C ASN A 63 -21.03 4.27 10.99
N VAL A 64 -21.75 5.39 10.80
CA VAL A 64 -21.23 6.74 11.05
C VAL A 64 -22.29 7.63 11.68
N THR A 65 -21.86 8.65 12.42
CA THR A 65 -22.73 9.65 13.02
C THR A 65 -22.40 11.03 12.45
N PHE A 66 -23.36 11.63 11.75
CA PHE A 66 -23.30 13.02 11.32
C PHE A 66 -23.72 13.93 12.47
N ARG A 67 -22.92 14.95 12.77
CA ARG A 67 -23.23 15.94 13.80
C ARG A 67 -23.53 17.27 13.13
N CYS A 68 -24.80 17.67 13.12
CA CYS A 68 -25.17 18.98 12.62
C CYS A 68 -24.77 20.04 13.66
N PRO A 69 -24.06 21.12 13.28
CA PRO A 69 -23.57 22.12 14.22
C PRO A 69 -24.72 23.06 14.62
N VAL A 70 -25.54 22.61 15.57
CA VAL A 70 -26.68 23.37 16.08
C VAL A 70 -26.27 24.36 17.17
N ASN A 71 -26.89 25.54 17.17
CA ASN A 71 -26.82 26.48 18.27
C ASN A 71 -27.84 26.07 19.35
N LYS A 72 -27.33 25.60 20.49
CA LYS A 72 -28.13 25.07 21.60
C LYS A 72 -28.97 26.12 22.33
N THR A 73 -28.69 27.42 22.16
CA THR A 73 -29.47 28.50 22.81
C THR A 73 -30.70 28.89 22.02
N ARG A 74 -30.80 28.46 20.75
CA ARG A 74 -31.87 28.84 19.83
C ARG A 74 -32.86 27.71 19.66
N THR A 75 -34.13 28.06 19.58
CA THR A 75 -35.19 27.07 19.36
C THR A 75 -35.22 26.66 17.89
N ILE A 76 -35.02 25.38 17.63
CA ILE A 76 -35.00 24.79 16.30
C ILE A 76 -36.44 24.56 15.81
N ILE A 77 -36.76 25.04 14.62
CA ILE A 77 -38.00 24.70 13.89
C ILE A 77 -37.84 23.37 13.15
N PHE A 78 -36.72 23.21 12.42
CA PHE A 78 -36.45 21.97 11.71
C PHE A 78 -34.94 21.73 11.55
N ILE A 79 -34.60 20.45 11.37
CA ILE A 79 -33.32 20.00 10.85
C ILE A 79 -33.60 19.06 9.69
N TYR A 80 -33.08 19.38 8.52
CA TYR A 80 -33.11 18.49 7.36
C TYR A 80 -31.70 18.07 6.99
N PHE A 81 -31.51 16.76 6.90
CA PHE A 81 -30.29 16.15 6.43
C PHE A 81 -30.52 15.65 5.01
N GLN A 82 -29.73 16.16 4.06
CA GLN A 82 -29.94 15.94 2.64
C GLN A 82 -28.66 15.51 1.92
N SER A 83 -28.82 14.72 0.85
CA SER A 83 -27.76 14.39 -0.11
C SER A 83 -28.19 14.85 -1.50
N GLY A 84 -27.53 15.89 -2.02
CA GLY A 84 -28.11 16.69 -3.10
C GLY A 84 -29.52 17.16 -2.69
N ASP A 85 -30.50 16.99 -3.57
CA ASP A 85 -31.90 17.36 -3.30
C ASP A 85 -32.73 16.26 -2.64
N LYS A 86 -32.12 15.11 -2.30
CA LYS A 86 -32.81 14.00 -1.65
C LYS A 86 -32.86 14.21 -0.14
N PHE A 87 -34.05 14.10 0.44
CA PHE A 87 -34.22 13.98 1.88
C PHE A 87 -33.64 12.66 2.37
N VAL A 88 -32.73 12.72 3.34
CA VAL A 88 -32.10 11.55 3.96
C VAL A 88 -32.77 11.27 5.29
N ASN A 89 -32.80 12.28 6.17
CA ASN A 89 -33.49 12.22 7.46
C ASN A 89 -33.70 13.64 8.00
N GLY A 90 -34.45 13.78 9.07
CA GLY A 90 -34.70 15.06 9.71
C GLY A 90 -35.99 15.08 10.48
N TYR A 91 -36.36 16.26 10.95
CA TYR A 91 -37.66 16.49 11.57
C TYR A 91 -38.07 17.95 11.40
N HIS A 92 -39.37 18.19 11.50
CA HIS A 92 -39.94 19.51 11.65
C HIS A 92 -40.82 19.50 12.89
N THR A 93 -40.68 20.48 13.79
CA THR A 93 -41.40 20.49 15.08
C THR A 93 -42.93 20.47 14.95
N ILE A 94 -43.47 21.19 13.96
CA ILE A 94 -44.91 21.25 13.68
C ILE A 94 -45.36 20.23 12.62
N ARG A 95 -44.63 20.10 11.52
CA ARG A 95 -45.03 19.32 10.32
C ARG A 95 -44.38 17.95 10.23
N ASP A 96 -44.08 17.34 11.38
CA ASP A 96 -43.34 16.08 11.46
C ASP A 96 -44.02 14.94 10.68
N LYS A 97 -45.35 14.88 10.74
CA LYS A 97 -46.17 13.88 10.04
C LYS A 97 -46.23 14.07 8.52
N GLU A 98 -45.86 15.25 8.03
CA GLU A 98 -45.85 15.58 6.59
C GLU A 98 -44.45 15.36 5.97
N MET A 99 -43.47 14.90 6.76
CA MET A 99 -42.12 14.70 6.28
C MET A 99 -42.03 13.48 5.36
N PRO A 100 -41.17 13.55 4.31
CA PRO A 100 -40.85 12.37 3.52
C PRO A 100 -40.30 11.26 4.42
N GLU A 101 -40.47 10.01 4.00
CA GLU A 101 -39.89 8.89 4.72
C GLU A 101 -38.34 9.01 4.76
N PRO A 102 -37.73 8.81 5.94
CA PRO A 102 -36.27 8.80 6.04
C PRO A 102 -35.70 7.57 5.34
N TRP A 103 -34.43 7.65 4.95
CA TRP A 103 -33.71 6.48 4.45
C TRP A 103 -33.70 5.39 5.52
N GLY A 104 -34.06 4.16 5.14
CA GLY A 104 -34.25 3.05 6.08
C GLY A 104 -33.01 2.64 6.88
N ASN A 105 -31.83 3.13 6.51
CA ASN A 105 -30.58 2.92 7.24
C ASN A 105 -30.13 4.15 8.04
N THR A 106 -31.03 5.09 8.32
CA THR A 106 -30.72 6.31 9.07
C THR A 106 -31.65 6.52 10.26
N LYS A 107 -31.14 7.12 11.33
CA LYS A 107 -31.89 7.47 12.53
C LYS A 107 -31.46 8.84 13.03
N MET A 108 -32.43 9.71 13.33
CA MET A 108 -32.18 11.04 13.89
C MET A 108 -32.35 11.03 15.41
N ASP A 109 -31.34 11.48 16.14
CA ASP A 109 -31.43 11.85 17.55
C ASP A 109 -31.76 13.35 17.64
N ARG A 110 -33.02 13.67 17.96
CA ARG A 110 -33.51 15.06 18.05
C ARG A 110 -32.85 15.86 19.17
N ASN A 111 -32.47 15.19 20.26
CA ASN A 111 -31.89 15.86 21.43
C ASN A 111 -30.44 16.28 21.17
N LYS A 112 -29.71 15.45 20.41
CA LYS A 112 -28.30 15.71 20.07
C LYS A 112 -28.12 16.39 18.72
N ALA A 113 -29.17 16.47 17.89
CA ALA A 113 -29.11 16.90 16.51
C ALA A 113 -28.11 16.09 15.66
N HIS A 114 -28.10 14.77 15.90
CA HIS A 114 -27.20 13.84 15.22
C HIS A 114 -27.99 12.86 14.36
N ILE A 115 -27.40 12.48 13.22
CA ILE A 115 -27.95 11.45 12.34
C ILE A 115 -26.99 10.27 12.35
N ASP A 116 -27.45 9.14 12.84
CA ASP A 116 -26.75 7.87 12.71
C ASP A 116 -27.13 7.23 11.37
N MET A 117 -26.13 6.88 10.57
CA MET A 117 -26.29 6.12 9.34
C MET A 117 -25.57 4.78 9.52
N ILE A 118 -26.32 3.69 9.36
CA ILE A 118 -25.82 2.33 9.57
C ILE A 118 -25.66 1.56 8.26
N ARG A 119 -24.84 0.50 8.28
CA ARG A 119 -24.60 -0.39 7.13
C ARG A 119 -24.28 0.38 5.85
N LEU A 120 -23.18 1.13 5.90
CA LEU A 120 -22.74 1.95 4.77
C LEU A 120 -22.51 1.13 3.50
N ASN A 121 -22.82 1.73 2.35
CA ASN A 121 -22.44 1.23 1.04
C ASN A 121 -21.66 2.32 0.29
N ILE A 122 -21.06 1.97 -0.84
CA ILE A 122 -20.29 2.94 -1.65
C ILE A 122 -21.16 4.09 -2.16
N SER A 123 -22.45 3.83 -2.46
CA SER A 123 -23.37 4.86 -2.96
C SER A 123 -23.68 5.97 -1.94
N HIS A 124 -23.44 5.73 -0.65
CA HIS A 124 -23.57 6.76 0.39
C HIS A 124 -22.41 7.75 0.40
N ASN A 125 -21.30 7.48 -0.30
CA ASN A 125 -20.18 8.41 -0.41
C ASN A 125 -20.62 9.72 -1.08
N GLY A 126 -20.37 10.87 -0.46
CA GLY A 126 -20.80 12.15 -1.03
C GLY A 126 -20.82 13.31 -0.04
N VAL A 127 -21.34 14.44 -0.49
CA VAL A 127 -21.54 15.64 0.33
C VAL A 127 -22.98 15.68 0.81
N TYR A 128 -23.13 15.80 2.12
CA TYR A 128 -24.41 15.94 2.79
C TYR A 128 -24.58 17.35 3.34
N ARG A 129 -25.83 17.79 3.46
CA ARG A 129 -26.21 19.11 3.97
C ARG A 129 -27.05 18.95 5.22
N CYS A 130 -26.59 19.55 6.32
CA CYS A 130 -27.44 19.88 7.46
C CYS A 130 -28.07 21.24 7.20
N ILE A 131 -29.39 21.29 7.04
CA ILE A 131 -30.16 22.51 6.86
C ILE A 131 -30.97 22.73 8.13
N ILE A 132 -30.64 23.78 8.87
CA ILE A 132 -31.19 24.06 10.20
C ILE A 132 -31.95 25.37 10.14
N ARG A 133 -33.19 25.39 10.60
CA ARG A 133 -33.95 26.63 10.75
C ARG A 133 -34.31 26.83 12.21
N TYR A 134 -34.10 28.05 12.69
CA TYR A 134 -34.45 28.47 14.05
C TYR A 134 -35.67 29.39 14.03
N ASN A 135 -36.30 29.57 15.19
CA ASN A 135 -37.51 30.39 15.30
C ASN A 135 -37.26 31.90 15.14
N ASP A 136 -36.07 32.35 15.52
CA ASP A 136 -35.62 33.74 15.46
C ASP A 136 -35.04 34.16 14.11
N ASN A 137 -34.90 33.21 13.16
CA ASN A 137 -34.37 33.50 11.82
C ASN A 137 -35.19 32.80 10.73
N ASN A 138 -35.67 33.58 9.76
CA ASN A 138 -36.42 33.06 8.63
C ASN A 138 -35.53 32.30 7.62
N THR A 139 -34.24 32.62 7.58
CA THR A 139 -33.26 32.01 6.67
C THR A 139 -32.61 30.79 7.32
N PRO A 140 -32.66 29.60 6.69
CA PRO A 140 -31.98 28.42 7.20
C PRO A 140 -30.45 28.54 7.11
N GLU A 141 -29.77 27.98 8.11
CA GLU A 141 -28.32 27.77 8.10
C GLU A 141 -28.01 26.44 7.40
N VAL A 142 -26.97 26.42 6.56
CA VAL A 142 -26.58 25.24 5.78
C VAL A 142 -25.13 24.88 6.09
N HIS A 143 -24.93 23.63 6.52
CA HIS A 143 -23.60 23.09 6.81
C HIS A 143 -23.35 21.85 5.98
N ASN A 144 -22.26 21.88 5.21
CA ASN A 144 -21.84 20.74 4.39
C ASN A 144 -20.98 19.79 5.22
N ILE A 145 -21.15 18.48 5.02
CA ILE A 145 -20.32 17.42 5.59
C ILE A 145 -20.02 16.41 4.49
N LYS A 146 -18.75 16.11 4.23
CA LYS A 146 -18.35 15.11 3.25
C LYS A 146 -18.21 13.74 3.93
N LEU A 147 -18.98 12.75 3.51
CA LEU A 147 -18.77 11.34 3.86
C LEU A 147 -17.86 10.69 2.82
N ALA A 148 -16.70 10.23 3.26
CA ALA A 148 -15.78 9.39 2.49
C ALA A 148 -15.96 7.94 2.91
N VAL A 149 -16.53 7.11 2.03
CA VAL A 149 -16.69 5.68 2.27
C VAL A 149 -15.50 4.93 1.66
N THR A 150 -14.87 4.04 2.43
CA THR A 150 -13.75 3.19 1.99
C THR A 150 -14.07 1.71 2.16
N ALA A 151 -13.33 0.88 1.45
CA ALA A 151 -13.32 -0.57 1.66
C ALA A 151 -11.89 -1.08 1.50
N ASN A 152 -11.44 -1.89 2.46
CA ASN A 152 -10.09 -2.42 2.45
C ASN A 152 -9.99 -3.56 1.44
N TYR A 153 -8.95 -3.51 0.62
CA TYR A 153 -8.58 -4.60 -0.27
C TYR A 153 -8.22 -5.86 0.55
N SER A 154 -8.57 -7.03 0.04
CA SER A 154 -8.10 -8.29 0.62
C SER A 154 -6.58 -8.38 0.57
N LYS A 155 -5.96 -9.15 1.48
CA LYS A 155 -4.54 -9.48 1.37
C LYS A 155 -4.26 -10.02 -0.03
N PRO A 156 -3.27 -9.48 -0.78
CA PRO A 156 -3.03 -9.94 -2.14
C PRO A 156 -2.57 -11.41 -2.18
N SER A 157 -3.17 -12.20 -3.07
CA SER A 157 -2.69 -13.52 -3.47
C SER A 157 -1.60 -13.36 -4.53
N VAL A 158 -0.66 -14.31 -4.56
CA VAL A 158 0.50 -14.30 -5.46
C VAL A 158 0.58 -15.65 -6.15
N GLU A 159 0.69 -15.62 -7.48
CA GLU A 159 0.93 -16.78 -8.34
C GLU A 159 2.22 -16.53 -9.13
N THR A 160 3.11 -17.53 -9.15
CA THR A 160 4.40 -17.43 -9.83
C THR A 160 4.56 -18.60 -10.80
N THR A 161 5.02 -18.31 -12.01
CA THR A 161 5.36 -19.31 -13.03
C THR A 161 6.71 -18.94 -13.62
N CYS A 162 7.69 -19.84 -13.56
CA CYS A 162 9.04 -19.60 -14.09
C CYS A 162 9.32 -20.51 -15.28
N ASP A 163 10.09 -19.99 -16.24
CA ASP A 163 10.49 -20.75 -17.43
C ASP A 163 11.45 -21.90 -17.06
N ASP A 164 11.50 -22.93 -17.91
CA ASP A 164 12.44 -24.04 -17.76
C ASP A 164 13.89 -23.50 -17.74
N GLY A 165 14.51 -23.57 -16.56
CA GLY A 165 15.84 -23.02 -16.29
C GLY A 165 15.87 -21.71 -15.50
N ASN A 166 14.73 -21.24 -14.96
CA ASN A 166 14.61 -20.07 -14.07
C ASN A 166 15.26 -18.80 -14.64
N LEU A 167 15.22 -18.60 -15.96
CA LEU A 167 15.77 -17.41 -16.63
C LEU A 167 14.79 -16.22 -16.56
N GLY A 168 13.49 -16.53 -16.43
CA GLY A 168 12.41 -15.58 -16.29
C GLY A 168 11.30 -16.14 -15.42
N CYS A 169 10.62 -15.28 -14.67
CA CYS A 169 9.43 -15.63 -13.91
C CYS A 169 8.31 -14.63 -14.17
N VAL A 170 7.11 -15.13 -14.45
CA VAL A 170 5.86 -14.36 -14.47
C VAL A 170 5.24 -14.42 -13.09
N VAL A 171 4.96 -13.24 -12.53
CA VAL A 171 4.32 -13.08 -11.22
C VAL A 171 2.99 -12.38 -11.43
N THR A 172 1.91 -13.00 -10.96
CA THR A 172 0.56 -12.43 -10.93
C THR A 172 0.14 -12.19 -9.49
N CYS A 173 -0.30 -10.96 -9.20
CA CYS A 173 -0.82 -10.58 -7.91
C CYS A 173 -2.26 -10.13 -8.03
N SER A 174 -3.13 -10.61 -7.15
CA SER A 174 -4.57 -10.34 -7.19
C SER A 174 -5.11 -10.00 -5.81
N SER A 175 -6.02 -9.04 -5.74
CA SER A 175 -6.69 -8.60 -4.52
C SER A 175 -8.10 -8.13 -4.83
N HIS A 176 -9.00 -8.26 -3.86
CA HIS A 176 -10.45 -8.15 -4.09
C HIS A 176 -11.11 -7.19 -3.10
N GLY A 177 -12.26 -6.65 -3.51
CA GLY A 177 -13.21 -5.99 -2.61
C GLY A 177 -12.80 -4.63 -2.07
N GLY A 178 -11.90 -3.90 -2.75
CA GLY A 178 -11.41 -2.60 -2.26
C GLY A 178 -12.11 -1.38 -2.87
N TYR A 179 -12.09 -0.26 -2.16
CA TYR A 179 -12.56 1.04 -2.64
C TYR A 179 -11.86 2.19 -1.91
N PRO A 180 -11.38 3.24 -2.61
CA PRO A 180 -11.54 3.50 -4.05
C PRO A 180 -10.66 2.58 -4.93
N LYS A 181 -10.75 2.77 -6.25
CA LYS A 181 -9.91 2.08 -7.23
C LYS A 181 -8.43 2.42 -6.98
N THR A 182 -7.62 1.40 -6.68
CA THR A 182 -6.20 1.56 -6.33
C THR A 182 -5.33 0.59 -7.12
N LYS A 183 -4.24 1.11 -7.72
CA LYS A 183 -3.27 0.31 -8.48
C LYS A 183 -2.49 -0.65 -7.58
N MET A 184 -2.17 -1.83 -8.11
CA MET A 184 -1.23 -2.77 -7.50
C MET A 184 0.21 -2.26 -7.67
N LYS A 185 1.01 -2.42 -6.63
CA LYS A 185 2.45 -2.12 -6.61
C LYS A 185 3.23 -3.38 -6.26
N LEU A 186 4.35 -3.57 -6.94
CA LEU A 186 5.33 -4.59 -6.57
C LEU A 186 6.42 -3.92 -5.70
N ILE A 187 6.63 -4.46 -4.52
CA ILE A 187 7.66 -4.04 -3.57
C ILE A 187 8.88 -4.94 -3.77
N THR A 188 10.04 -4.33 -4.02
CA THR A 188 11.33 -5.02 -4.05
C THR A 188 12.24 -4.38 -3.01
N PRO A 189 12.91 -5.14 -2.13
CA PRO A 189 13.97 -4.60 -1.28
C PRO A 189 15.15 -4.18 -2.17
N GLU A 190 15.65 -2.97 -1.98
CA GLU A 190 16.79 -2.46 -2.73
C GLU A 190 18.06 -3.25 -2.36
N SER A 191 18.89 -3.58 -3.36
CA SER A 191 20.19 -4.20 -3.11
C SER A 191 21.20 -3.11 -2.70
N GLY A 192 21.42 -2.97 -1.39
CA GLY A 192 22.50 -2.17 -0.81
C GLY A 192 22.05 -1.32 0.38
N ASN A 193 22.37 -1.77 1.60
CA ASN A 193 22.41 -1.11 2.93
C ASN A 193 21.42 0.02 3.32
N SER A 194 20.43 0.34 2.49
CA SER A 194 19.38 1.31 2.74
C SER A 194 18.06 0.56 2.72
N SER A 195 17.28 0.69 3.80
CA SER A 195 15.95 0.08 3.96
C SER A 195 14.88 0.68 3.04
N THR A 196 15.27 1.15 1.86
CA THR A 196 14.42 1.79 0.87
C THR A 196 13.71 0.73 0.04
N GLN A 197 12.39 0.65 0.20
CA GLN A 197 11.53 -0.22 -0.60
C GLN A 197 11.26 0.44 -1.95
N VAL A 198 11.62 -0.23 -3.05
CA VAL A 198 11.30 0.27 -4.39
C VAL A 198 9.91 -0.21 -4.79
N PHE A 199 9.00 0.75 -4.97
CA PHE A 199 7.66 0.49 -5.51
C PHE A 199 7.71 0.55 -7.03
N LYS A 200 7.59 -0.61 -7.69
CA LYS A 200 7.37 -0.64 -9.12
C LYS A 200 5.87 -0.57 -9.40
N GLU A 201 5.43 0.49 -10.09
CA GLU A 201 4.09 0.50 -10.67
C GLU A 201 4.01 -0.60 -11.73
N VAL A 202 3.03 -1.47 -11.59
CA VAL A 202 2.80 -2.56 -12.54
C VAL A 202 1.47 -2.34 -13.24
N LYS A 203 1.37 -2.74 -14.51
CA LYS A 203 0.12 -2.66 -15.29
C LYS A 203 -0.99 -3.42 -14.57
N SER A 204 -1.84 -2.66 -13.89
CA SER A 204 -2.94 -3.18 -13.10
C SER A 204 -4.22 -3.20 -13.93
N SER A 205 -4.90 -4.34 -13.92
CA SER A 205 -6.27 -4.49 -14.34
C SER A 205 -7.21 -4.27 -13.15
N HIS A 206 -8.38 -3.70 -13.42
CA HIS A 206 -9.38 -3.43 -12.40
C HIS A 206 -10.75 -3.86 -12.88
N VAL A 207 -11.42 -4.68 -12.09
CA VAL A 207 -12.79 -5.12 -12.36
C VAL A 207 -13.66 -4.61 -11.22
N SER A 208 -14.73 -3.88 -11.56
CA SER A 208 -15.71 -3.44 -10.56
C SER A 208 -16.82 -4.49 -10.45
N SER A 209 -17.21 -4.83 -9.23
CA SER A 209 -18.40 -5.63 -9.00
C SER A 209 -19.64 -4.76 -9.22
N PRO A 210 -20.57 -5.13 -10.12
CA PRO A 210 -21.75 -4.31 -10.42
C PRO A 210 -22.68 -4.16 -9.20
N ASP A 211 -22.75 -5.17 -8.33
CA ASP A 211 -23.66 -5.18 -7.19
C ASP A 211 -23.17 -4.36 -6.00
N THR A 212 -21.84 -4.34 -5.76
CA THR A 212 -21.25 -3.70 -4.58
C THR A 212 -20.46 -2.44 -4.90
N MET A 213 -20.19 -2.16 -6.19
CA MET A 213 -19.31 -1.11 -6.69
C MET A 213 -17.85 -1.22 -6.19
N LEU A 214 -17.48 -2.33 -5.54
CA LEU A 214 -16.12 -2.61 -5.07
C LEU A 214 -15.20 -2.97 -6.25
N PHE A 215 -13.90 -2.78 -6.08
CA PHE A 215 -12.89 -3.08 -7.09
C PHE A 215 -12.05 -4.30 -6.71
N ASN A 216 -11.84 -5.16 -7.70
CA ASN A 216 -10.78 -6.16 -7.70
C ASN A 216 -9.60 -5.59 -8.50
N SER A 217 -8.39 -5.76 -7.98
CA SER A 217 -7.14 -5.27 -8.57
C SER A 217 -6.23 -6.45 -8.83
N SER A 218 -5.81 -6.63 -10.08
CA SER A 218 -4.90 -7.72 -10.46
C SER A 218 -3.81 -7.20 -11.39
N SER A 219 -2.61 -7.74 -11.26
CA SER A 219 -1.45 -7.29 -12.01
C SER A 219 -0.49 -8.43 -12.29
N THR A 220 -0.03 -8.52 -13.54
CA THR A 220 0.94 -9.53 -13.98
C THR A 220 2.22 -8.85 -14.46
N THR A 221 3.38 -9.32 -13.99
CA THR A 221 4.69 -8.79 -14.36
C THR A 221 5.68 -9.91 -14.66
N TYR A 222 6.58 -9.63 -15.60
CA TYR A 222 7.74 -10.48 -15.85
C TYR A 222 8.93 -10.01 -15.02
N ILE A 223 9.63 -10.95 -14.38
CA ILE A 223 10.84 -10.76 -13.60
C ILE A 223 11.98 -11.46 -14.31
N ASN A 224 13.01 -10.69 -14.68
CA ASN A 224 14.22 -11.23 -15.29
C ASN A 224 15.09 -11.89 -14.20
N CYS A 225 15.45 -13.15 -14.39
CA CYS A 225 16.23 -13.96 -13.45
C CYS A 225 17.64 -14.32 -13.97
N THR A 226 18.12 -13.70 -15.04
CA THR A 226 19.46 -13.98 -15.62
C THR A 226 20.62 -13.80 -14.65
N SER A 227 20.46 -13.01 -13.59
CA SER A 227 21.48 -12.85 -12.55
C SER A 227 21.66 -14.08 -11.65
N GLY A 228 20.72 -15.03 -11.68
CA GLY A 228 20.78 -16.26 -10.87
C GLY A 228 20.76 -16.03 -9.35
N GLN A 229 20.36 -14.84 -8.90
CA GLN A 229 20.23 -14.48 -7.49
C GLN A 229 18.77 -14.43 -7.08
N TRP A 230 18.50 -14.89 -5.85
CA TRP A 230 17.19 -14.77 -5.23
C TRP A 230 16.68 -13.33 -5.24
N LYS A 231 15.43 -13.16 -5.68
CA LYS A 231 14.73 -11.88 -5.58
C LYS A 231 13.55 -12.02 -4.65
N TYR A 232 13.53 -11.24 -3.57
CA TYR A 232 12.44 -11.18 -2.63
C TYR A 232 11.47 -10.09 -3.06
N LEU A 233 10.18 -10.40 -3.12
CA LEU A 233 9.15 -9.53 -3.65
C LEU A 233 7.92 -9.58 -2.74
N SER A 234 7.16 -8.48 -2.72
CA SER A 234 5.83 -8.44 -2.12
C SER A 234 4.88 -7.62 -2.98
N CYS A 235 3.59 -7.94 -2.95
CA CYS A 235 2.56 -7.19 -3.67
C CYS A 235 1.74 -6.34 -2.70
N SER A 236 1.42 -5.11 -3.08
CA SER A 236 0.70 -4.16 -2.25
C SER A 236 -0.35 -3.38 -3.03
N VAL A 237 -1.52 -3.18 -2.41
CA VAL A 237 -2.61 -2.37 -2.96
C VAL A 237 -3.34 -1.66 -1.81
N GLY A 238 -3.36 -0.33 -1.85
CA GLY A 238 -3.85 0.47 -0.72
C GLY A 238 -3.01 0.20 0.52
N GLU A 239 -3.64 -0.27 1.59
CA GLU A 239 -2.99 -0.65 2.86
C GLU A 239 -2.73 -2.15 2.96
N ALA A 240 -3.22 -2.96 2.01
CA ALA A 240 -3.07 -4.40 2.03
C ALA A 240 -1.75 -4.83 1.35
N THR A 241 -0.97 -5.68 2.02
CA THR A 241 0.32 -6.18 1.52
C THR A 241 0.41 -7.70 1.67
N SER A 242 0.94 -8.38 0.65
CA SER A 242 1.15 -9.83 0.64
C SER A 242 2.28 -10.23 1.61
N HIS A 243 2.43 -11.54 1.81
CA HIS A 243 3.68 -12.05 2.35
C HIS A 243 4.82 -11.82 1.35
N THR A 244 6.05 -11.77 1.84
CA THR A 244 7.25 -11.74 1.00
C THR A 244 7.46 -13.13 0.40
N PHE A 245 7.68 -13.20 -0.91
CA PHE A 245 7.97 -14.43 -1.65
C PHE A 245 9.28 -14.27 -2.43
N SER A 246 9.94 -15.38 -2.75
CA SER A 246 11.19 -15.39 -3.51
C SER A 246 11.00 -15.96 -4.91
N VAL A 247 11.74 -15.41 -5.86
CA VAL A 247 11.83 -15.90 -7.24
C VAL A 247 13.29 -15.98 -7.67
N CYS A 248 13.54 -16.55 -8.85
CA CYS A 248 14.88 -16.74 -9.42
C CYS A 248 15.74 -17.69 -8.57
N GLU A 249 15.23 -18.89 -8.26
CA GLU A 249 16.01 -19.90 -7.55
C GLU A 249 17.32 -20.20 -8.34
N PRO A 250 18.49 -20.09 -7.69
CA PRO A 250 19.77 -20.37 -8.33
C PRO A 250 19.78 -21.80 -8.88
N LYS A 251 20.29 -21.98 -10.10
CA LYS A 251 20.52 -23.33 -10.63
C LYS A 251 21.45 -24.05 -9.67
N ARG A 252 20.99 -25.16 -9.08
CA ARG A 252 21.88 -26.13 -8.47
C ARG A 252 22.76 -26.63 -9.61
N VAL A 253 24.02 -26.22 -9.62
CA VAL A 253 25.02 -26.88 -10.46
C VAL A 253 24.96 -28.35 -10.03
N PRO A 254 24.63 -29.31 -10.92
CA PRO A 254 24.77 -30.71 -10.56
C PRO A 254 26.19 -30.84 -10.08
N GLU A 255 26.36 -31.24 -8.81
CA GLU A 255 27.65 -31.42 -8.18
C GLU A 255 28.50 -32.18 -9.19
N SER A 256 29.41 -31.46 -9.86
CA SER A 256 30.20 -32.03 -10.94
C SER A 256 30.85 -33.25 -10.33
N ASN A 257 30.74 -34.40 -10.99
CA ASN A 257 31.24 -35.73 -10.62
C ASN A 257 32.76 -35.75 -10.32
N ASN A 258 33.23 -34.89 -9.43
CA ASN A 258 34.54 -34.84 -8.84
C ASN A 258 34.75 -36.15 -8.10
N GLN A 259 33.69 -36.77 -7.58
CA GLN A 259 33.77 -38.11 -7.02
C GLN A 259 34.19 -39.16 -8.06
N THR A 260 33.68 -39.12 -9.29
CA THR A 260 34.09 -40.05 -10.36
C THR A 260 35.51 -39.77 -10.87
N LEU A 261 35.89 -38.49 -10.97
CA LEU A 261 37.26 -38.11 -11.33
C LEU A 261 38.27 -38.50 -10.24
N ILE A 262 37.96 -38.26 -8.96
CA ILE A 262 38.78 -38.66 -7.82
C ILE A 262 38.94 -40.18 -7.77
N ILE A 263 37.86 -40.95 -7.96
CA ILE A 263 37.92 -42.42 -8.02
C ILE A 263 38.81 -42.87 -9.18
N ALA A 264 38.70 -42.26 -10.37
CA ALA A 264 39.54 -42.60 -11.51
C ALA A 264 41.04 -42.32 -11.26
N PHE A 265 41.37 -41.18 -10.65
CA PHE A 265 42.76 -40.85 -10.28
C PHE A 265 43.34 -41.82 -9.24
N VAL A 266 42.55 -42.19 -8.23
CA VAL A 266 42.98 -43.14 -7.19
C VAL A 266 43.23 -44.53 -7.80
N VAL A 267 42.33 -45.01 -8.67
CA VAL A 267 42.50 -46.30 -9.35
C VAL A 267 43.75 -46.31 -10.24
N MET A 268 43.98 -45.25 -11.01
CA MET A 268 45.17 -45.14 -11.85
C MET A 268 46.47 -45.11 -11.03
N ALA A 269 46.48 -44.39 -9.90
CA ALA A 269 47.64 -44.36 -9.01
C ALA A 269 47.95 -45.74 -8.42
N VAL A 270 46.93 -46.51 -8.01
CA VAL A 270 47.10 -47.88 -7.48
C VAL A 270 47.69 -48.81 -8.55
N ILE A 271 47.19 -48.75 -9.79
CA ILE A 271 47.71 -49.56 -10.90
C ILE A 271 49.18 -49.23 -11.15
N ILE A 272 49.55 -47.95 -11.18
CA ILE A 272 50.94 -47.52 -11.36
C ILE A 272 51.82 -48.06 -10.21
N CYS A 273 51.41 -47.93 -8.96
CA CYS A 273 52.15 -48.47 -7.82
C CYS A 273 52.36 -49.99 -7.93
N VAL A 274 51.32 -50.75 -8.30
CA VAL A 274 51.41 -52.21 -8.47
C VAL A 274 52.38 -52.57 -9.60
N THR A 275 52.33 -51.88 -10.73
CA THR A 275 53.27 -52.13 -11.84
C THR A 275 54.72 -51.81 -11.45
N ILE A 276 54.96 -50.74 -10.70
CA ILE A 276 56.30 -50.40 -10.19
C ILE A 276 56.80 -51.50 -9.25
N VAL A 277 55.97 -52.00 -8.33
CA VAL A 277 56.33 -53.10 -7.42
C VAL A 277 56.65 -54.37 -8.20
N ILE A 278 55.83 -54.73 -9.21
CA ILE A 278 56.07 -55.93 -10.03
C ILE A 278 57.38 -55.81 -10.82
N VAL A 279 57.64 -54.65 -11.44
CA VAL A 279 58.87 -54.40 -12.21
C VAL A 279 60.09 -54.38 -11.31
N SER A 280 60.03 -53.73 -10.14
CA SER A 280 61.12 -53.72 -9.17
C SER A 280 61.38 -55.09 -8.55
N CYS A 281 60.34 -55.89 -8.26
CA CYS A 281 60.48 -57.30 -7.87
C CYS A 281 61.14 -58.13 -8.99
N LYS A 282 60.74 -57.96 -10.26
CA LYS A 282 61.37 -58.67 -11.40
C LYS A 282 62.84 -58.27 -11.59
N LEU A 283 63.19 -57.00 -11.39
CA LEU A 283 64.58 -56.51 -11.48
C LEU A 283 65.44 -56.97 -10.31
N LEU A 284 64.89 -57.02 -9.09
CA LEU A 284 65.58 -57.56 -7.91
C LEU A 284 65.74 -59.09 -7.98
N CYS A 285 64.77 -59.81 -8.55
CA CYS A 285 64.89 -61.25 -8.82
C CYS A 285 65.90 -61.56 -9.94
N LYS A 286 66.02 -60.70 -10.96
CA LYS A 286 67.08 -60.83 -12.00
C LYS A 286 68.49 -60.59 -11.46
N LYS A 287 68.64 -59.84 -10.36
CA LYS A 287 69.95 -59.57 -9.75
C LYS A 287 70.42 -60.66 -8.77
N LYS A 288 69.62 -61.72 -8.54
CA LYS A 288 69.95 -62.83 -7.60
C LYS A 288 70.28 -64.17 -8.27
N THR A 289 70.67 -64.19 -9.54
CA THR A 289 71.40 -65.34 -10.13
C THR A 289 72.86 -64.95 -10.34
N GLY A 290 73.65 -65.05 -9.27
CA GLY A 290 75.08 -64.79 -9.25
C GLY A 290 75.68 -64.88 -7.83
N THR A 291 76.11 -66.09 -7.47
CA THR A 291 77.11 -66.43 -6.44
C THR A 291 76.68 -66.57 -4.96
N THR A 292 76.95 -67.77 -4.46
CA THR A 292 76.94 -68.34 -3.10
C THR A 292 77.88 -67.67 -2.10
N ALA A 293 77.48 -67.64 -0.81
CA ALA A 293 78.18 -68.24 0.36
C ALA A 293 77.95 -67.44 1.67
N GLY A 294 77.49 -68.16 2.70
CA GLY A 294 78.10 -68.12 4.06
C GLY A 294 77.62 -67.11 5.12
N GLN A 295 77.07 -67.70 6.21
CA GLN A 295 77.34 -67.41 7.65
C GLN A 295 76.45 -66.35 8.36
N MET A 296 75.50 -66.76 9.24
CA MET A 296 75.54 -66.93 10.74
C MET A 296 75.69 -65.59 11.50
N CYS A 297 74.95 -65.16 12.54
CA CYS A 297 74.19 -65.75 13.68
C CYS A 297 72.99 -64.82 14.06
N ASN A 298 71.82 -65.27 14.57
CA ASN A 298 71.42 -65.57 15.98
C ASN A 298 71.54 -64.34 16.93
N ILE A 299 70.63 -63.87 17.81
CA ILE A 299 69.68 -64.46 18.79
C ILE A 299 68.67 -63.39 19.30
N ASN A 300 67.44 -63.83 19.64
CA ASN A 300 66.41 -63.41 20.63
C ASN A 300 66.20 -61.96 21.11
N GLY A 301 64.89 -61.68 21.33
CA GLY A 301 64.41 -60.73 22.35
C GLY A 301 62.87 -60.68 22.41
N ASN A 302 62.28 -61.42 23.35
CA ASN A 302 60.91 -61.28 23.87
C ASN A 302 60.43 -59.82 24.00
N LEU A 303 59.11 -59.55 23.90
CA LEU A 303 58.29 -59.12 25.06
C LEU A 303 56.80 -58.85 24.68
N HIS A 304 55.92 -59.51 25.43
CA HIS A 304 54.56 -59.13 25.86
C HIS A 304 53.47 -58.73 24.87
N GLU A 305 52.51 -59.64 24.78
CA GLU A 305 51.08 -59.42 24.98
C GLU A 305 50.77 -58.32 26.02
N ASN A 306 49.86 -57.38 25.70
CA ASN A 306 48.83 -56.96 26.64
C ASN A 306 47.63 -56.29 25.95
N ILE A 307 46.49 -56.87 26.29
CA ILE A 307 45.11 -56.43 26.10
C ILE A 307 44.85 -55.19 26.97
N SER A 308 44.01 -54.26 26.49
CA SER A 308 42.97 -53.64 27.34
C SER A 308 41.99 -52.83 26.51
N LEU A 309 40.80 -53.41 26.38
CA LEU A 309 39.55 -52.70 26.20
C LEU A 309 39.16 -51.97 27.49
N ASN A 310 38.35 -50.93 27.29
CA ASN A 310 37.29 -50.42 28.18
C ASN A 310 37.62 -49.18 29.08
N PRO A 311 36.63 -48.50 29.68
CA PRO A 311 35.87 -47.38 29.08
C PRO A 311 35.70 -46.17 30.05
N ASN A 312 34.76 -45.28 29.70
CA ASN A 312 34.07 -44.27 30.53
C ASN A 312 34.78 -42.93 30.78
N GLN A 313 34.15 -41.83 30.35
CA GLN A 313 33.28 -40.97 31.19
C GLN A 313 32.84 -39.76 30.34
N GLU A 314 31.55 -39.51 30.12
CA GLU A 314 30.51 -39.03 31.06
C GLU A 314 30.28 -37.52 30.90
N GLY A 315 29.10 -37.21 30.32
CA GLY A 315 28.16 -36.17 30.75
C GLY A 315 28.61 -34.72 30.93
N ARG A 316 27.93 -33.82 30.19
CA ARG A 316 27.19 -32.72 30.84
C ARG A 316 26.10 -32.14 29.94
N GLU A 317 24.87 -32.25 30.44
CA GLU A 317 23.76 -31.34 30.18
C GLU A 317 24.14 -29.90 30.55
N ALA A 318 23.52 -28.91 29.92
CA ALA A 318 22.55 -28.03 30.59
C ALA A 318 22.11 -26.87 29.70
N SER A 319 20.77 -26.75 29.63
CA SER A 319 19.93 -25.54 29.55
C SER A 319 19.89 -24.67 28.30
#